data_AF-A0A0S3U5C4-F1
#
_entry.id   AF-A0A0S3U5C4-F1
#
_cell.length_a   1.000
_cell.length_b   1.000
_cell.length_c   1.000
_cell.angle_alpha   90.00
_cell.angle_beta   90.00
_cell.angle_gamma   90.00
#
_symmetry.space_group_name_H-M   'P 1'
#
loop_
_entity.id
_entity.type
_entity.pdbx_description
1 polymer ?
#
loop_
_entity_poly.entity_id
_entity_poly.type
_entity_poly.pdbx_seq_one_letter_code
_entity_poly.pdbx_strand_id
1 'polypeptide(L)'
;MLVVAANTVYAFKGSDIASIDPETDEITALYNPRRDRWQDHFQLQDAELIPLTDRARTTIRLLQLNRNSILKERPLWIASGLISIAD
;
A
#
# COMPACT_ATOMS: atom_id res chain seq x y z
N MET A 1 -8.34 -26.28 -11.45
CA MET A 1 -9.64 -25.85 -12.02
C MET A 1 -10.43 -25.24 -10.86
N LEU A 2 -10.19 -23.98 -10.49
CA LEU A 2 -10.72 -22.79 -11.16
C LEU A 2 -9.64 -21.70 -11.32
N VAL A 3 -9.45 -21.28 -12.57
CA VAL A 3 -8.85 -20.01 -12.97
C VAL A 3 -10.03 -19.08 -13.26
N VAL A 4 -10.08 -17.89 -12.64
CA VAL A 4 -10.57 -16.62 -13.21
C VAL A 4 -10.48 -15.51 -12.14
N ALA A 5 -10.03 -14.34 -12.60
CA ALA A 5 -9.86 -13.03 -11.94
C ALA A 5 -8.63 -12.92 -11.01
N ALA A 6 -7.57 -12.16 -11.30
CA ALA A 6 -7.46 -10.95 -12.09
C ALA A 6 -6.08 -10.84 -12.77
N ASN A 7 -6.12 -10.85 -14.11
CA ASN A 7 -4.98 -10.61 -15.01
C ASN A 7 -4.65 -9.10 -15.12
N THR A 8 -4.46 -8.40 -14.00
CA THR A 8 -4.09 -6.96 -14.03
C THR A 8 -3.11 -6.54 -12.94
N VAL A 9 -2.96 -7.32 -11.86
CA VAL A 9 -2.09 -6.92 -10.72
C VAL A 9 -0.67 -7.49 -10.83
N TYR A 10 -0.43 -8.48 -11.69
CA TYR A 10 0.91 -9.06 -11.83
C TYR A 10 1.85 -8.26 -12.75
N ALA A 11 1.35 -7.28 -13.52
CA ALA A 11 2.17 -6.51 -14.46
C ALA A 11 2.85 -5.25 -13.86
N PHE A 12 2.53 -4.86 -12.63
CA PHE A 12 3.28 -3.82 -11.89
C PHE A 12 4.39 -4.40 -10.99
N LYS A 13 4.61 -5.72 -11.02
CA LYS A 13 5.68 -6.39 -10.28
C LYS A 13 6.98 -6.38 -11.10
N GLY A 14 7.70 -5.27 -11.19
CA GLY A 14 9.00 -5.31 -11.87
C GLY A 14 9.85 -4.04 -11.86
N SER A 15 9.33 -2.88 -12.27
CA SER A 15 10.22 -1.78 -12.68
C SER A 15 10.13 -0.49 -11.88
N ASP A 16 9.03 -0.22 -11.17
CA ASP A 16 8.93 1.03 -10.40
C ASP A 16 9.56 0.83 -9.02
N ILE A 17 10.90 0.86 -8.99
CA ILE A 17 11.65 0.95 -7.73
C ILE A 17 11.55 2.35 -7.10
N ALA A 18 11.02 3.32 -7.87
CA ALA A 18 10.79 4.70 -7.47
C ALA A 18 9.62 5.30 -8.27
N SER A 19 9.02 6.35 -7.73
CA SER A 19 8.04 7.20 -8.40
C SER A 19 8.19 8.64 -7.91
N ILE A 20 7.39 9.56 -8.44
CA ILE A 20 7.44 10.97 -8.04
C ILE A 20 6.58 11.14 -6.79
N ASP A 21 7.15 11.73 -5.75
CA ASP A 21 6.37 12.11 -4.56
C ASP A 21 5.43 13.28 -4.93
N PRO A 22 4.12 13.13 -4.72
CA PRO A 22 3.15 14.15 -5.10
C PRO A 22 3.25 15.47 -4.30
N GLU A 23 3.93 15.49 -3.16
CA GLU A 23 4.10 16.69 -2.34
C GLU A 23 5.41 17.42 -2.64
N THR A 24 6.49 16.71 -2.96
CA THR A 24 7.81 17.32 -3.20
C THR A 24 8.21 17.39 -4.68
N ASP A 25 7.51 16.67 -5.55
CA ASP A 25 7.84 16.49 -6.98
C ASP A 25 9.21 15.81 -7.20
N GLU A 26 9.77 15.19 -6.16
CA GLU A 26 11.06 14.49 -6.21
C GLU A 26 10.89 12.99 -6.47
N ILE A 27 11.88 12.39 -7.14
CA ILE A 27 11.94 10.95 -7.34
C ILE A 27 12.22 10.26 -6.01
N THR A 28 11.23 9.52 -5.53
CA THR A 28 11.26 8.79 -4.26
C THR A 28 11.12 7.30 -4.49
N ALA A 29 11.98 6.52 -3.85
CA ALA A 29 11.93 5.06 -3.94
C ALA A 29 10.65 4.49 -3.31
N LEU A 30 10.07 3.46 -3.92
CA LEU A 30 8.90 2.77 -3.35
C LEU A 30 9.30 1.90 -2.15
N TYR A 31 8.30 1.57 -1.32
CA TYR A 31 8.46 0.66 -0.19
C TYR A 31 8.86 -0.74 -0.66
N ASN A 32 9.88 -1.29 -0.02
CA ASN A 32 10.40 -2.62 -0.30
C ASN A 32 10.17 -3.55 0.89
N PRO A 33 9.18 -4.47 0.84
CA PRO A 33 8.85 -5.35 1.97
C PRO A 33 9.98 -6.33 2.36
N ARG A 34 11.03 -6.48 1.55
CA ARG A 34 12.21 -7.31 1.89
C ARG A 34 13.30 -6.53 2.63
N ARG A 35 13.28 -5.20 2.58
CA ARG A 35 14.36 -4.33 3.11
C ARG A 35 13.85 -3.31 4.13
N ASP A 36 12.61 -2.87 3.98
CA ASP A 36 11.99 -1.82 4.76
C ASP A 36 11.05 -2.45 5.81
N ARG A 37 11.01 -1.85 7.01
CA ARG A 37 10.09 -2.27 8.07
C ARG A 37 8.77 -1.52 7.91
N TRP A 38 7.65 -2.25 7.97
CA TRP A 38 6.33 -1.65 7.76
C TRP A 38 6.02 -0.49 8.72
N GLN A 39 6.27 -0.70 10.02
CA GLN A 39 5.99 0.27 11.09
C GLN A 39 6.79 1.57 10.97
N ASP A 40 7.94 1.57 10.29
CA ASP A 40 8.75 2.78 10.08
C ASP A 40 8.16 3.69 8.99
N HIS A 41 7.29 3.14 8.13
CA HIS A 41 6.78 3.80 6.94
C HIS A 41 5.27 4.04 6.98
N PHE A 42 4.50 3.12 7.56
CA PHE A 42 3.05 3.15 7.52
C PHE A 42 2.48 2.99 8.92
N GLN A 43 1.50 3.83 9.23
CA GLN A 43 0.63 3.66 10.37
C GLN A 43 -0.78 3.40 9.85
N LEU A 44 -1.44 2.34 10.32
CA LEU A 44 -2.87 2.18 10.07
C LEU A 44 -3.64 2.94 11.14
N GLN A 45 -4.45 3.90 10.73
CA GLN A 45 -5.40 4.58 11.60
C GLN A 45 -6.81 4.31 11.09
N ASP A 46 -7.63 3.66 11.92
CA ASP A 46 -8.95 3.15 11.56
C ASP A 46 -8.92 2.24 10.32
N ALA A 47 -9.25 2.79 9.16
CA ALA A 47 -9.28 2.12 7.88
C ALA A 47 -8.35 2.78 6.87
N GLU A 48 -7.51 3.72 7.25
CA GLU A 48 -6.63 4.50 6.37
C GLU A 48 -5.15 4.26 6.69
N LEU A 49 -4.33 4.10 5.65
CA LEU A 49 -2.88 4.06 5.81
C LEU A 49 -2.32 5.48 5.82
N ILE A 50 -1.82 5.91 6.97
CA ILE A 50 -1.12 7.18 7.14
C ILE A 50 0.35 6.98 6.77
N PRO A 51 0.88 7.74 5.79
CA PRO A 51 2.30 7.71 5.47
C PRO A 51 3.11 8.44 6.54
N LEU A 52 4.16 7.78 7.05
CA LEU A 52 5.15 8.40 7.96
C LEU A 52 6.38 8.93 7.22
N THR A 53 6.50 8.62 5.92
CA THR A 53 7.65 8.96 5.07
C THR A 53 7.21 9.26 3.65
N ASP A 54 8.02 9.99 2.89
CA ASP A 54 7.82 10.29 1.46
C ASP A 54 7.70 8.99 0.63
N ARG A 55 8.51 7.98 0.95
CA ARG A 55 8.42 6.63 0.38
C ARG A 55 7.05 6.01 0.59
N ALA A 56 6.51 6.13 1.80
CA ALA A 56 5.20 5.60 2.13
C ALA A 56 4.08 6.36 1.39
N ARG A 57 4.16 7.69 1.35
CA ARG A 57 3.21 8.56 0.63
C ARG A 57 3.17 8.19 -0.85
N THR A 58 4.35 8.16 -1.48
CA THR A 58 4.55 7.78 -2.88
C THR A 58 4.00 6.37 -3.15
N THR A 59 4.26 5.42 -2.24
CA THR A 59 3.74 4.04 -2.36
C THR A 59 2.21 3.98 -2.24
N ILE A 60 1.61 4.64 -1.24
CA ILE A 60 0.15 4.68 -1.06
C ILE A 60 -0.52 5.30 -2.28
N ARG A 61 0.06 6.37 -2.82
CA ARG A 61 -0.47 7.08 -3.98
C ARG A 61 -0.39 6.23 -5.23
N LEU A 62 0.80 5.70 -5.55
CA LEU A 62 1.02 4.91 -6.76
C LEU A 62 0.19 3.63 -6.76
N LEU A 63 0.18 2.91 -5.63
CA LEU A 63 -0.57 1.65 -5.50
C LEU A 63 -2.03 1.85 -5.12
N GLN A 64 -2.46 3.10 -4.94
CA GLN A 64 -3.83 3.50 -4.57
C GLN A 64 -4.36 2.76 -3.33
N LEU A 65 -3.50 2.59 -2.32
CA LEU A 65 -3.81 1.76 -1.14
C LEU A 65 -4.95 2.32 -0.27
N ASN A 66 -5.26 3.62 -0.39
CA ASN A 66 -6.37 4.29 0.29
C ASN A 66 -7.52 4.64 -0.66
N ARG A 67 -7.68 3.95 -1.79
CA ARG A 67 -8.86 4.17 -2.64
C ARG A 67 -10.15 3.82 -1.89
N ASN A 68 -11.25 4.53 -2.20
CA ASN A 68 -12.53 4.41 -1.51
C ASN A 68 -13.07 2.97 -1.38
N SER A 69 -12.85 2.10 -2.36
CA SER A 69 -13.27 0.70 -2.25
C SER A 69 -12.52 -0.04 -1.13
N ILE A 70 -11.21 0.17 -1.03
CA ILE A 70 -10.38 -0.46 0.02
C ILE A 70 -10.74 0.10 1.39
N LEU A 71 -10.96 1.42 1.52
CA LEU A 71 -11.34 2.04 2.79
C LEU A 71 -12.66 1.49 3.35
N LYS A 72 -13.62 1.15 2.47
CA LYS A 72 -14.90 0.55 2.87
C LYS A 72 -14.79 -0.92 3.29
N GLU A 73 -13.87 -1.66 2.67
CA GLU A 73 -13.68 -3.09 2.92
C GLU A 73 -12.77 -3.36 4.12
N ARG A 74 -11.78 -2.50 4.37
CA ARG A 74 -10.77 -2.69 5.42
C ARG A 74 -11.36 -2.90 6.84
N PRO A 75 -12.40 -2.18 7.28
CA PRO A 75 -13.06 -2.46 8.56
C PRO A 75 -13.62 -3.88 8.66
N LEU A 76 -14.17 -4.41 7.57
CA LEU A 76 -14.72 -5.78 7.54
C LEU A 76 -13.60 -6.81 7.64
N TRP A 77 -12.45 -6.56 7.00
CA TRP A 77 -11.29 -7.44 7.09
C TRP A 77 -10.64 -7.46 8.47
N ILE A 78 -10.58 -6.30 9.12
CA ILE A 78 -10.09 -6.18 10.50
C ILE A 78 -11.06 -6.90 11.46
N ALA A 79 -12.37 -6.64 11.34
CA ALA A 79 -13.38 -7.26 12.20
C ALA A 79 -13.47 -8.80 12.02
N SER A 80 -13.16 -9.31 10.83
CA SER A 80 -13.15 -10.76 10.55
C SER A 80 -11.82 -11.44 10.90
N GLY A 81 -10.79 -10.68 11.32
CA GLY A 81 -9.46 -11.22 11.60
C GLY A 81 -8.68 -11.70 10.37
N LEU A 82 -9.13 -11.37 9.16
CA LEU A 82 -8.43 -11.69 7.90
C LEU A 82 -7.09 -10.97 7.80
N ILE A 83 -6.96 -9.84 8.47
CA ILE A 83 -5.73 -9.05 8.51
C ILE A 83 -5.47 -8.70 9.98
N SER A 84 -4.37 -9.22 10.53
CA SER A 84 -3.84 -8.78 11.81
C SER A 84 -2.74 -7.77 11.53
N ILE A 85 -3.01 -6.50 11.80
CA ILE A 85 -2.00 -5.46 11.73
C ILE A 85 -1.35 -5.48 13.12
N ALA A 86 -0.17 -6.08 13.23
CA ALA A 86 0.54 -6.13 14.50
C ALA A 86 1.03 -4.73 14.88
N ASP A 87 0.71 -4.31 16.11
CA ASP A 87 1.20 -3.08 16.75
C ASP A 87 2.74 -3.01 16.80
#